data_AF-A0A5B8W0S5-F1
#
_entry.id   AF-A0A5B8W0S5-F1
#
_cell.length_a   1.000
_cell.length_b   1.000
_cell.length_c   1.000
_cell.angle_alpha   90.00
_cell.angle_beta   90.00
_cell.angle_gamma   90.00
#
_symmetry.space_group_name_H-M   'P 1'
#
loop_
_entity.id
_entity.type
_entity.pdbx_description
1 polymer ?
#
loop_
_entity_poly.entity_id
_entity_poly.type
_entity_poly.pdbx_seq_one_letter_code
_entity_poly.pdbx_strand_id
1 'polypeptide(L)'
;MIQKKSFIGTYWLKYTNREGYKTYKWELSNYKKVEFIQFLTGNDRLTTPAKIQAAAKTNHQINLNHSGNAGDIIYAMATIKKLAETVKVPINLYLRAGQPLMIANPAKHPLGGVMLNAKMIDMLAPLINSQPYINSLGELKDEVIDIDLDFFRAGHIPMDRCNIAHWCAYVTGVTPDLWKSWLHVEPDTAFAGYIVIARSERYRNITTDYSFLSKYDKLKFIGVESEYEDIKKQIPNIEWVQVSDFLQMARIIAGCKFFIGNQSFPFSIAEALKVPRILEVCYDVINVVPEGPGGHDFLFQDHFESLVAELYTKTT
;
A
#
# COMPACT_ATOMS: atom_id res chain seq x y z
N MET A 1 13.71 28.67 19.53
CA MET A 1 13.84 28.72 18.05
C MET A 1 15.30 28.43 17.72
N ILE A 2 15.61 27.37 16.95
CA ILE A 2 17.01 27.07 16.59
C ILE A 2 17.49 28.05 15.52
N GLN A 3 18.69 28.62 15.67
CA GLN A 3 19.29 29.41 14.60
C GLN A 3 19.90 28.46 13.56
N LYS A 4 19.24 28.31 12.41
CA LYS A 4 19.73 27.47 11.30
C LYS A 4 21.10 28.01 10.84
N LYS A 5 22.16 27.20 10.94
CA LYS A 5 23.49 27.55 10.41
C LYS A 5 23.47 27.46 8.89
N SER A 6 24.26 28.31 8.23
CA SER A 6 24.47 28.22 6.79
C SER A 6 25.11 26.89 6.39
N PHE A 7 25.10 26.58 5.10
CA PHE A 7 25.77 25.39 4.55
C PHE A 7 27.25 25.36 4.98
N ILE A 8 27.96 26.47 4.75
CA ILE A 8 29.37 26.64 5.13
C ILE A 8 29.54 26.49 6.65
N GLY A 9 28.68 27.12 7.46
CA GLY A 9 28.75 27.05 8.92
C GLY A 9 28.49 25.63 9.47
N THR A 10 27.65 24.84 8.79
CA THR A 10 27.38 23.44 9.17
C THR A 10 28.58 22.55 8.89
N TYR A 11 29.21 22.70 7.72
CA TYR A 11 30.43 21.97 7.37
C TYR A 11 31.62 22.39 8.25
N TRP A 12 31.79 23.69 8.49
CA TRP A 12 32.81 24.20 9.41
C TRP A 12 32.67 23.56 10.79
N LEU A 13 31.46 23.52 11.34
CA LEU A 13 31.19 22.89 12.64
C LEU A 13 31.51 21.39 12.64
N LYS A 14 31.19 20.68 11.55
CA LYS A 14 31.49 19.24 11.40
C LYS A 14 32.97 18.92 11.60
N TYR A 15 33.86 19.79 11.10
CA TYR A 15 35.31 19.59 11.14
C TYR A 15 35.99 20.27 12.33
N THR A 16 35.45 21.37 12.86
CA THR A 16 36.06 22.11 13.97
C THR A 16 35.53 21.73 15.35
N ASN A 17 34.29 21.22 15.46
CA ASN A 17 33.72 20.76 16.72
C ASN A 17 32.71 19.63 16.46
N ARG A 18 33.19 18.38 16.50
CA ARG A 18 32.37 17.20 16.19
C ARG A 18 31.21 17.00 17.17
N GLU A 19 31.37 17.32 18.45
CA GLU A 19 30.30 17.23 19.44
C GLU A 19 29.24 18.31 19.24
N GLY A 20 29.68 19.55 18.98
CA GLY A 20 28.80 20.66 18.60
C GLY A 20 28.03 20.37 17.32
N TYR A 21 28.65 19.71 16.34
CA TYR A 21 27.98 19.26 15.11
C TYR A 21 26.92 18.20 15.39
N LYS A 22 27.22 17.18 16.21
CA LYS A 22 26.24 16.16 16.62
C LYS A 22 25.04 16.80 17.32
N THR A 23 25.30 17.69 18.27
CA THR A 23 24.27 18.44 19.03
C THR A 23 23.42 19.28 18.08
N TYR A 24 24.02 20.09 17.21
CA TYR A 24 23.31 20.88 16.21
C TYR A 24 22.45 20.03 15.27
N LYS A 25 22.94 18.87 14.81
CA LYS A 25 22.16 17.96 13.96
C LYS A 25 20.98 17.34 14.70
N TRP A 26 21.16 17.01 15.98
CA TRP A 26 20.08 16.51 16.85
C TRP A 26 19.02 17.60 17.09
N GLU A 27 19.43 18.80 17.46
CA GLU A 27 18.52 19.95 17.64
C GLU A 27 17.78 20.31 16.35
N LEU A 28 18.46 20.31 15.20
CA LEU A 28 17.84 20.58 13.90
C LEU A 28 16.81 19.51 13.53
N SER A 29 17.08 18.24 13.85
CA SER A 29 16.14 17.14 13.67
C SER A 29 14.91 17.32 14.55
N ASN A 30 15.09 17.65 15.83
CA ASN A 30 13.98 17.91 16.76
C ASN A 30 13.17 19.14 16.36
N TYR A 31 13.83 20.20 15.90
CA TYR A 31 13.16 21.40 15.41
C TYR A 31 12.26 21.10 14.21
N LYS A 32 12.77 20.34 13.22
CA LYS A 32 11.96 19.88 12.08
C LYS A 32 10.76 19.04 12.53
N LYS A 33 10.94 18.18 13.53
CA LYS A 33 9.85 17.42 14.15
C LYS A 33 8.77 18.29 14.77
N VAL A 34 9.17 19.32 15.51
CA VAL A 34 8.24 20.26 16.12
C VAL A 34 7.50 21.08 15.06
N GLU A 35 8.21 21.61 14.04
CA GLU A 35 7.57 22.34 12.92
C GLU A 35 6.53 21.46 12.21
N PHE A 36 6.84 20.19 11.93
CA PHE A 36 5.91 19.27 11.31
C PHE A 36 4.69 18.98 12.18
N ILE A 37 4.88 18.73 13.47
CA ILE A 37 3.77 18.51 14.41
C ILE A 37 2.88 19.74 14.46
N GLN A 38 3.45 20.94 14.55
CA GLN A 38 2.70 22.20 14.54
C GLN A 38 1.91 22.38 13.24
N PHE A 39 2.52 22.02 12.10
CA PHE A 39 1.85 22.04 10.81
C PHE A 39 0.65 21.08 10.76
N LEU A 40 0.79 19.84 11.25
CA LEU A 40 -0.30 18.86 11.30
C LEU A 40 -1.40 19.22 12.30
N THR A 41 -1.03 19.78 13.44
CA THR A 41 -1.95 20.14 14.52
C THR A 41 -2.57 21.52 14.35
N GLY A 42 -2.20 22.24 13.28
CA GLY A 42 -2.80 23.52 12.92
C GLY A 42 -4.33 23.44 12.88
N ASN A 43 -4.99 24.51 13.30
CA ASN A 43 -6.45 24.51 13.48
C ASN A 43 -7.20 24.15 12.19
N ASP A 44 -6.70 24.60 11.04
CA ASP A 44 -7.35 24.43 9.74
C ASP A 44 -7.19 23.03 9.13
N ARG A 45 -6.38 22.14 9.73
CA ARG A 45 -6.16 20.79 9.21
C ARG A 45 -7.18 19.79 9.73
N LEU A 46 -7.69 18.95 8.83
CA LEU A 46 -8.65 17.87 9.11
C LEU A 46 -7.96 16.61 9.64
N THR A 47 -7.28 16.74 10.79
CA THR A 47 -6.48 15.67 11.42
C THR A 47 -7.18 14.95 12.57
N THR A 48 -8.47 15.21 12.78
CA THR A 48 -9.29 14.50 13.77
C THR A 48 -10.67 14.17 13.21
N PRO A 49 -11.33 13.09 13.68
CA PRO A 49 -12.68 12.74 13.26
C PRO A 49 -13.70 13.87 13.47
N ALA A 50 -13.59 14.62 14.56
CA ALA A 50 -14.49 15.74 14.86
C ALA A 50 -14.36 16.89 13.85
N LYS A 51 -13.12 17.26 13.49
CA LYS A 51 -12.88 18.30 12.47
C LYS A 51 -13.37 17.85 11.10
N ILE A 52 -13.09 16.60 10.74
CA ILE A 52 -13.54 16.00 9.47
C ILE A 52 -15.07 15.99 9.39
N GLN A 53 -15.77 15.58 10.44
CA GLN A 53 -17.24 15.63 10.50
C GLN A 53 -17.79 17.05 10.38
N ALA A 54 -17.15 18.04 11.02
CA ALA A 54 -17.55 19.44 10.91
C ALA A 54 -17.39 19.95 9.47
N ALA A 55 -16.26 19.66 8.82
CA ALA A 55 -16.03 20.02 7.43
C ALA A 55 -17.03 19.34 6.48
N ALA A 56 -17.30 18.04 6.69
CA ALA A 56 -18.27 17.29 5.88
C ALA A 56 -19.68 17.88 5.95
N LYS A 57 -20.11 18.35 7.13
CA LYS A 57 -21.42 19.03 7.30
C LYS A 57 -21.51 20.35 6.54
N THR A 58 -20.39 21.08 6.43
CA THR A 58 -20.34 22.36 5.72
C THR A 58 -20.24 22.15 4.21
N ASN A 59 -19.35 21.25 3.78
CA ASN A 59 -18.99 21.07 2.38
C ASN A 59 -19.93 20.10 1.64
N HIS A 60 -20.71 19.28 2.37
CA HIS A 60 -21.59 18.23 1.85
C HIS A 60 -20.89 17.15 1.01
N GLN A 61 -19.57 17.12 1.02
CA GLN A 61 -18.70 16.12 0.41
C GLN A 61 -17.31 16.22 1.06
N ILE A 62 -16.45 15.24 0.81
CA ILE A 62 -15.02 15.30 1.17
C ILE A 62 -14.19 14.89 -0.05
N ASN A 63 -13.27 15.76 -0.44
CA ASN A 63 -12.29 15.55 -1.50
C ASN A 63 -10.96 15.10 -0.90
N LEU A 64 -10.50 13.92 -1.31
CA LEU A 64 -9.25 13.30 -0.88
C LEU A 64 -8.26 13.27 -2.06
N ASN A 65 -6.95 13.35 -1.80
CA ASN A 65 -5.96 12.99 -2.82
C ASN A 65 -4.95 11.94 -2.34
N HIS A 66 -4.35 11.24 -3.30
CA HIS A 66 -3.22 10.33 -3.07
C HIS A 66 -2.33 10.23 -4.34
N SER A 67 -1.05 9.95 -4.19
CA SER A 67 -0.08 9.88 -5.31
C SER A 67 0.89 8.70 -5.27
N GLY A 68 0.80 7.85 -4.24
CA GLY A 68 1.61 6.64 -4.14
C GLY A 68 1.35 5.61 -5.24
N ASN A 69 2.12 4.53 -5.22
CA ASN A 69 1.93 3.42 -6.15
C ASN A 69 0.55 2.78 -5.93
N ALA A 70 0.10 1.98 -6.89
CA ALA A 70 -1.20 1.30 -6.82
C ALA A 70 -1.45 0.55 -5.49
N GLY A 71 -0.43 -0.10 -4.93
CA GLY A 71 -0.55 -0.77 -3.62
C GLY A 71 -0.81 0.19 -2.46
N ASP A 72 -0.12 1.33 -2.44
CA ASP A 72 -0.34 2.36 -1.42
C ASP A 72 -1.79 2.89 -1.47
N ILE A 73 -2.33 3.08 -2.68
CA ILE A 73 -3.72 3.50 -2.90
C ILE A 73 -4.69 2.45 -2.33
N ILE A 74 -4.49 1.16 -2.63
CA ILE A 74 -5.35 0.09 -2.10
C ILE A 74 -5.30 0.00 -0.58
N TYR A 75 -4.14 0.21 0.04
CA TYR A 75 -4.05 0.27 1.50
C TYR A 75 -4.73 1.51 2.09
N ALA A 76 -4.66 2.66 1.42
CA ALA A 76 -5.36 3.87 1.82
C ALA A 76 -6.89 3.69 1.82
N MET A 77 -7.43 2.83 0.94
CA MET A 77 -8.86 2.54 0.85
C MET A 77 -9.48 2.06 2.18
N ALA A 78 -8.71 1.41 3.06
CA ALA A 78 -9.18 1.05 4.40
C ALA A 78 -9.60 2.28 5.22
N THR A 79 -8.75 3.32 5.22
CA THR A 79 -9.03 4.59 5.90
C THR A 79 -10.16 5.35 5.20
N ILE A 80 -10.19 5.34 3.86
CA ILE A 80 -11.23 6.00 3.05
C ILE A 80 -12.61 5.40 3.33
N LYS A 81 -12.73 4.07 3.40
CA LYS A 81 -13.97 3.39 3.78
C LYS A 81 -14.44 3.82 5.16
N LYS A 82 -13.53 3.87 6.13
CA LYS A 82 -13.87 4.30 7.49
C LYS A 82 -14.29 5.78 7.55
N LEU A 83 -13.65 6.63 6.76
CA LEU A 83 -14.05 8.02 6.58
C LEU A 83 -15.49 8.10 6.07
N ALA A 84 -15.82 7.40 4.98
CA ALA A 84 -17.17 7.37 4.40
C ALA A 84 -18.24 6.95 5.42
N GLU A 85 -17.97 5.88 6.20
CA GLU A 85 -18.85 5.42 7.28
C GLU A 85 -19.06 6.48 8.39
N THR A 86 -18.03 7.28 8.64
CA THR A 86 -18.01 8.30 9.69
C THR A 86 -18.75 9.56 9.28
N VAL A 87 -18.52 10.07 8.06
CA VAL A 87 -19.06 11.36 7.63
C VAL A 87 -20.40 11.25 6.90
N LYS A 88 -20.68 10.12 6.24
CA LYS A 88 -21.93 9.86 5.49
C LYS A 88 -22.25 10.94 4.45
N VAL A 89 -21.23 11.51 3.83
CA VAL A 89 -21.31 12.39 2.66
C VAL A 89 -20.50 11.76 1.50
N PRO A 90 -20.74 12.17 0.24
CA PRO A 90 -19.92 11.76 -0.89
C PRO A 90 -18.42 11.89 -0.64
N ILE A 91 -17.67 10.83 -0.94
CA ILE A 91 -16.21 10.81 -0.89
C ILE A 91 -15.67 10.79 -2.32
N ASN A 92 -14.92 11.81 -2.69
CA ASN A 92 -14.28 11.92 -4.00
C ASN A 92 -12.77 11.69 -3.84
N LEU A 93 -12.19 10.80 -4.64
CA LEU A 93 -10.76 10.51 -4.61
C LEU A 93 -10.08 11.05 -5.87
N TYR A 94 -9.03 11.85 -5.69
CA TYR A 94 -8.23 12.39 -6.78
C TYR A 94 -6.81 11.83 -6.75
N LEU A 95 -6.38 11.25 -7.87
CA LEU A 95 -5.04 10.67 -8.00
C LEU A 95 -4.11 11.67 -8.66
N ARG A 96 -2.95 11.94 -8.04
CA ARG A 96 -1.94 12.84 -8.59
C ARG A 96 -0.88 12.03 -9.33
N ALA A 97 -0.88 12.09 -10.66
CA ALA A 97 0.12 11.45 -11.49
C ALA A 97 1.48 12.18 -11.45
N GLY A 98 2.53 11.52 -11.93
CA GLY A 98 3.81 12.14 -12.23
C GLY A 98 4.71 12.45 -11.02
N GLN A 99 4.32 12.03 -9.81
CA GLN A 99 5.18 12.20 -8.64
C GLN A 99 6.46 11.34 -8.77
N PRO A 100 7.66 11.92 -8.58
CA PRO A 100 8.92 11.20 -8.74
C PRO A 100 9.01 9.97 -7.83
N LEU A 101 9.46 8.86 -8.41
CA LEU A 101 9.76 7.65 -7.66
C LEU A 101 11.14 7.78 -7.01
N MET A 102 11.16 7.87 -5.69
CA MET A 102 12.40 8.01 -4.90
C MET A 102 13.02 6.63 -4.61
N ILE A 103 13.52 5.95 -5.66
CA ILE A 103 14.26 4.69 -5.51
C ILE A 103 15.69 4.81 -6.05
N ALA A 104 16.60 3.94 -5.55
CA ALA A 104 18.00 3.95 -5.93
C ALA A 104 18.25 3.68 -7.43
N ASN A 105 17.32 2.98 -8.11
CA ASN A 105 17.41 2.72 -9.56
C ASN A 105 16.03 2.82 -10.26
N PRO A 106 15.60 4.04 -10.65
CA PRO A 106 14.29 4.28 -11.26
C PRO A 106 14.08 3.61 -12.63
N ALA A 107 15.17 3.31 -13.35
CA ALA A 107 15.12 2.83 -14.74
C ALA A 107 14.59 1.39 -14.88
N LYS A 108 14.57 0.61 -13.80
CA LYS A 108 14.06 -0.78 -13.80
C LYS A 108 12.63 -0.92 -13.27
N HIS A 109 11.98 0.17 -12.84
CA HIS A 109 10.62 0.09 -12.34
C HIS A 109 9.62 0.00 -13.51
N PRO A 110 8.58 -0.85 -13.45
CA PRO A 110 7.60 -0.99 -14.54
C PRO A 110 6.89 0.32 -14.93
N LEU A 111 6.83 1.29 -14.01
CA LEU A 111 6.22 2.61 -14.24
C LEU A 111 7.24 3.70 -14.62
N GLY A 112 8.52 3.34 -14.78
CA GLY A 112 9.60 4.29 -14.95
C GLY A 112 9.90 5.11 -13.69
N GLY A 113 10.29 6.37 -13.86
CA GLY A 113 10.71 7.26 -12.78
C GLY A 113 9.59 7.90 -11.95
N VAL A 114 8.35 7.42 -12.05
CA VAL A 114 7.18 7.98 -11.34
C VAL A 114 6.43 6.92 -10.55
N MET A 115 5.76 7.33 -9.46
CA MET A 115 4.95 6.43 -8.61
C MET A 115 3.63 6.03 -9.27
N LEU A 116 3.03 6.94 -10.03
CA LEU A 116 1.74 6.75 -10.69
C LEU A 116 1.72 7.50 -12.02
N ASN A 117 1.24 6.85 -13.08
CA ASN A 117 1.05 7.45 -14.40
C ASN A 117 -0.41 7.26 -14.86
N ALA A 118 -0.80 7.92 -15.94
CA ALA A 118 -2.18 7.87 -16.46
C ALA A 118 -2.66 6.43 -16.73
N LYS A 119 -1.82 5.59 -17.35
CA LYS A 119 -2.15 4.18 -17.59
C LYS A 119 -2.52 3.42 -16.31
N MET A 120 -1.81 3.67 -15.20
CA MET A 120 -2.12 3.04 -13.92
C MET A 120 -3.40 3.57 -13.29
N ILE A 121 -3.70 4.86 -13.48
CA ILE A 121 -4.99 5.44 -13.08
C ILE A 121 -6.11 4.76 -13.87
N ASP A 122 -5.97 4.60 -15.18
CA ASP A 122 -6.94 3.91 -16.03
C ASP A 122 -7.16 2.46 -15.60
N MET A 123 -6.10 1.73 -15.27
CA MET A 123 -6.21 0.34 -14.77
C MET A 123 -6.85 0.24 -13.37
N LEU A 124 -6.66 1.26 -12.50
CA LEU A 124 -7.26 1.33 -11.16
C LEU A 124 -8.73 1.73 -11.19
N ALA A 125 -9.12 2.58 -12.15
CA ALA A 125 -10.42 3.23 -12.15
C ALA A 125 -11.61 2.25 -12.08
N PRO A 126 -11.65 1.13 -12.83
CA PRO A 126 -12.75 0.16 -12.74
C PRO A 126 -12.90 -0.41 -11.32
N LEU A 127 -11.79 -0.72 -10.64
CA LEU A 127 -11.82 -1.28 -9.29
C LEU A 127 -12.29 -0.24 -8.26
N ILE A 128 -11.71 0.95 -8.28
CA ILE A 128 -12.01 2.00 -7.30
C ILE A 128 -13.46 2.50 -7.46
N ASN A 129 -13.92 2.76 -8.69
CA ASN A 129 -15.28 3.24 -8.95
C ASN A 129 -16.37 2.20 -8.62
N SER A 130 -16.01 0.91 -8.57
CA SER A 130 -16.97 -0.14 -8.16
C SER A 130 -17.21 -0.18 -6.65
N GLN A 131 -16.42 0.54 -5.84
CA GLN A 131 -16.54 0.50 -4.39
C GLN A 131 -17.72 1.37 -3.91
N PRO A 132 -18.64 0.84 -3.07
CA PRO A 132 -19.88 1.54 -2.71
C PRO A 132 -19.68 2.79 -1.86
N TYR A 133 -18.48 2.98 -1.31
CA TYR A 133 -18.11 4.12 -0.46
C TYR A 133 -17.32 5.20 -1.20
N ILE A 134 -17.10 5.04 -2.51
CA ILE A 134 -16.48 6.04 -3.38
C ILE A 134 -17.56 6.66 -4.27
N ASN A 135 -17.68 7.99 -4.25
CA ASN A 135 -18.60 8.72 -5.11
C ASN A 135 -17.99 8.96 -6.50
N SER A 136 -16.71 9.35 -6.55
CA SER A 136 -15.99 9.54 -7.81
C SER A 136 -14.49 9.34 -7.65
N LEU A 137 -13.85 8.92 -8.74
CA LEU A 137 -12.41 8.94 -8.94
C LEU A 137 -12.05 9.91 -10.07
N GLY A 138 -11.02 10.74 -9.86
CA GLY A 138 -10.48 11.62 -10.89
C GLY A 138 -8.96 11.70 -10.85
N GLU A 139 -8.36 12.27 -11.90
CA GLU A 139 -6.97 12.74 -11.85
C GLU A 139 -6.95 14.17 -11.30
N LEU A 140 -6.06 14.46 -10.35
CA LEU A 140 -5.95 15.76 -9.72
C LEU A 140 -5.38 16.80 -10.69
N LYS A 141 -6.14 17.88 -10.93
CA LYS A 141 -5.74 19.04 -11.72
C LYS A 141 -5.76 20.29 -10.85
N ASP A 142 -6.95 20.80 -10.58
CA ASP A 142 -7.21 22.06 -9.88
C ASP A 142 -8.25 21.91 -8.77
N GLU A 143 -8.65 20.67 -8.45
CA GLU A 143 -9.65 20.40 -7.44
C GLU A 143 -9.18 20.81 -6.04
N VAL A 144 -10.08 21.42 -5.28
CA VAL A 144 -9.83 21.78 -3.88
C VAL A 144 -9.89 20.50 -3.06
N ILE A 145 -8.76 20.16 -2.44
CA ILE A 145 -8.61 18.99 -1.57
C ILE A 145 -8.85 19.36 -0.11
N ASP A 146 -9.72 18.59 0.54
CA ASP A 146 -9.96 18.69 1.98
C ASP A 146 -8.89 17.94 2.80
N ILE A 147 -8.51 16.73 2.35
CA ILE A 147 -7.53 15.88 3.02
C ILE A 147 -6.52 15.33 2.02
N ASP A 148 -5.25 15.71 2.18
CA ASP A 148 -4.14 15.12 1.43
C ASP A 148 -3.62 13.88 2.15
N LEU A 149 -3.91 12.70 1.58
CA LEU A 149 -3.52 11.44 2.18
C LEU A 149 -2.03 11.16 2.02
N ASP A 150 -1.29 11.87 1.16
CA ASP A 150 0.15 11.68 1.01
C ASP A 150 0.94 12.28 2.18
N PHE A 151 0.30 12.99 3.12
CA PHE A 151 0.99 13.63 4.24
C PHE A 151 1.77 12.65 5.13
N PHE A 152 1.49 11.34 5.10
CA PHE A 152 2.31 10.36 5.80
C PHE A 152 3.76 10.33 5.28
N ARG A 153 3.98 10.73 4.02
CA ARG A 153 5.30 10.77 3.36
C ARG A 153 6.14 11.98 3.74
N ALA A 154 5.59 12.94 4.48
CA ALA A 154 6.31 14.17 4.88
C ALA A 154 7.39 13.94 5.96
N GLY A 155 7.62 12.68 6.37
CA GLY A 155 8.91 12.24 6.90
C GLY A 155 8.96 11.88 8.37
N HIS A 156 7.81 11.70 9.05
CA HIS A 156 7.78 11.38 10.50
C HIS A 156 7.02 10.10 10.83
N ILE A 157 6.33 9.53 9.85
CA ILE A 157 5.72 8.21 9.94
C ILE A 157 6.75 7.21 9.40
N PRO A 158 7.18 6.21 10.19
CA PRO A 158 8.10 5.21 9.70
C PRO A 158 7.38 4.32 8.67
N MET A 159 7.86 4.35 7.43
CA MET A 159 7.24 3.63 6.31
C MET A 159 7.90 2.27 6.02
N ASP A 160 8.95 1.92 6.76
CA ASP A 160 9.70 0.67 6.62
C ASP A 160 9.26 -0.42 7.63
N ARG A 161 8.39 -0.05 8.57
CA ARG A 161 7.87 -0.89 9.65
C ARG A 161 6.43 -0.49 9.99
N CYS A 162 5.81 -1.21 10.92
CA CYS A 162 4.38 -1.09 11.27
C CYS A 162 3.47 -1.60 10.14
N ASN A 163 2.19 -1.22 10.10
CA ASN A 163 1.28 -1.67 9.04
C ASN A 163 0.97 -0.51 8.09
N ILE A 164 1.28 -0.67 6.81
CA ILE A 164 1.02 0.29 5.73
C ILE A 164 -0.44 0.73 5.68
N ALA A 165 -1.38 -0.16 6.01
CA ALA A 165 -2.80 0.14 6.03
C ALA A 165 -3.21 1.19 7.09
N HIS A 166 -2.31 1.51 8.04
CA HIS A 166 -2.50 2.57 9.03
C HIS A 166 -1.90 3.93 8.64
N TRP A 167 -1.10 4.04 7.58
CA TRP A 167 -0.39 5.29 7.30
C TRP A 167 -1.32 6.49 7.14
N CYS A 168 -2.43 6.34 6.41
CA CYS A 168 -3.45 7.38 6.27
C CYS A 168 -4.25 7.63 7.56
N ALA A 169 -4.38 6.61 8.42
CA ALA A 169 -5.04 6.75 9.72
C ALA A 169 -4.24 7.68 10.66
N TYR A 170 -2.91 7.61 10.61
CA TYR A 170 -2.05 8.52 11.39
C TYR A 170 -2.15 9.99 10.95
N VAL A 171 -2.56 10.24 9.70
CA VAL A 171 -2.80 11.60 9.19
C VAL A 171 -4.15 12.12 9.64
N THR A 172 -5.19 11.28 9.58
CA THR A 172 -6.60 11.70 9.75
C THR A 172 -7.13 11.53 11.18
N GLY A 173 -6.46 10.72 12.00
CA GLY A 173 -6.97 10.26 13.29
C GLY A 173 -8.14 9.28 13.17
N VAL A 174 -8.46 8.80 11.96
CA VAL A 174 -9.53 7.83 11.71
C VAL A 174 -8.93 6.43 11.68
N THR A 175 -9.32 5.58 12.63
CA THR A 175 -8.81 4.21 12.74
C THR A 175 -9.66 3.24 11.91
N PRO A 176 -9.13 2.65 10.82
CA PRO A 176 -9.85 1.67 10.02
C PRO A 176 -9.96 0.31 10.72
N ASP A 177 -11.02 -0.43 10.43
CA ASP A 177 -11.22 -1.80 10.91
C ASP A 177 -10.45 -2.79 10.00
N LEU A 178 -9.13 -2.92 10.21
CA LEU A 178 -8.27 -3.67 9.28
C LEU A 178 -8.58 -5.18 9.20
N TRP A 179 -9.26 -5.76 10.18
CA TRP A 179 -9.67 -7.16 10.15
C TRP A 179 -10.91 -7.42 9.26
N LYS A 180 -11.54 -6.37 8.71
CA LYS A 180 -12.67 -6.46 7.78
C LYS A 180 -12.21 -6.13 6.36
N SER A 181 -12.95 -6.65 5.38
CA SER A 181 -12.72 -6.28 3.99
C SER A 181 -12.99 -4.80 3.76
N TRP A 182 -12.14 -4.17 2.95
CA TRP A 182 -12.35 -2.83 2.42
C TRP A 182 -12.44 -2.79 0.90
N LEU A 183 -12.39 -3.93 0.21
CA LEU A 183 -12.76 -4.03 -1.20
C LEU A 183 -13.93 -4.99 -1.40
N HIS A 184 -14.80 -4.65 -2.33
CA HIS A 184 -15.96 -5.45 -2.73
C HIS A 184 -15.92 -5.66 -4.23
N VAL A 185 -15.91 -6.93 -4.64
CA VAL A 185 -15.98 -7.37 -6.04
C VAL A 185 -16.70 -8.71 -6.10
N GLU A 186 -17.35 -8.98 -7.24
CA GLU A 186 -17.92 -10.30 -7.51
C GLU A 186 -16.80 -11.29 -7.89
N PRO A 187 -16.66 -12.42 -7.19
CA PRO A 187 -15.59 -13.38 -7.47
C PRO A 187 -15.71 -13.97 -8.88
N ASP A 188 -14.57 -14.20 -9.52
CA ASP A 188 -14.52 -15.00 -10.74
C ASP A 188 -14.46 -16.49 -10.38
N THR A 189 -15.60 -17.16 -10.49
CA THR A 189 -15.75 -18.58 -10.11
C THR A 189 -14.93 -19.53 -10.98
N ALA A 190 -14.39 -19.09 -12.13
CA ALA A 190 -13.47 -19.91 -12.93
C ALA A 190 -12.15 -20.20 -12.20
N PHE A 191 -11.81 -19.36 -11.21
CA PHE A 191 -10.61 -19.51 -10.38
C PHE A 191 -10.87 -20.33 -9.10
N ALA A 192 -12.07 -20.87 -8.92
CA ALA A 192 -12.39 -21.73 -7.78
C ALA A 192 -11.44 -22.93 -7.72
N GLY A 193 -10.76 -23.08 -6.58
CA GLY A 193 -9.79 -24.15 -6.36
C GLY A 193 -8.38 -23.87 -6.88
N TYR A 194 -8.12 -22.74 -7.55
CA TYR A 194 -6.76 -22.34 -7.94
C TYR A 194 -6.02 -21.64 -6.81
N ILE A 195 -4.73 -21.94 -6.67
CA ILE A 195 -3.78 -21.11 -5.93
C ILE A 195 -3.32 -20.01 -6.89
N VAL A 196 -3.63 -18.76 -6.55
CA VAL A 196 -3.19 -17.61 -7.34
C VAL A 196 -1.94 -17.02 -6.71
N ILE A 197 -0.89 -16.84 -7.51
CA ILE A 197 0.43 -16.43 -7.07
C ILE A 197 0.81 -15.11 -7.75
N ALA A 198 1.38 -14.17 -6.99
CA ALA A 198 2.09 -13.02 -7.53
C ALA A 198 3.37 -12.78 -6.74
N ARG A 199 4.50 -12.60 -7.43
CA ARG A 199 5.78 -12.40 -6.74
C ARG A 199 6.62 -11.36 -7.46
N SER A 200 6.60 -10.15 -6.92
CA SER A 200 7.32 -9.04 -7.52
C SER A 200 8.83 -9.14 -7.35
N GLU A 201 9.60 -8.43 -8.18
CA GLU A 201 11.06 -8.36 -8.09
C GLU A 201 11.56 -7.66 -6.80
N ARG A 202 10.69 -6.88 -6.14
CA ARG A 202 11.00 -6.15 -4.89
C ARG A 202 10.50 -6.92 -3.68
N TYR A 203 11.03 -6.59 -2.50
CA TYR A 203 10.56 -7.15 -1.22
C TYR A 203 10.48 -8.67 -1.20
N ARG A 204 11.51 -9.33 -1.75
CA ARG A 204 11.63 -10.78 -1.71
C ARG A 204 12.34 -11.22 -0.44
N ASN A 205 11.95 -12.38 0.05
CA ASN A 205 12.72 -13.15 0.99
C ASN A 205 13.71 -14.04 0.20
N ILE A 206 15.00 -13.74 0.34
CA ILE A 206 16.07 -14.42 -0.39
C ILE A 206 16.21 -15.90 -0.04
N THR A 207 15.64 -16.34 1.09
CA THR A 207 15.72 -17.74 1.55
C THR A 207 14.49 -18.56 1.20
N THR A 208 13.51 -18.00 0.49
CA THR A 208 12.25 -18.68 0.16
C THR A 208 12.36 -19.40 -1.18
N ASP A 209 11.98 -20.68 -1.18
CA ASP A 209 11.85 -21.53 -2.36
C ASP A 209 10.38 -21.82 -2.67
N TYR A 210 9.95 -21.49 -3.88
CA TYR A 210 8.60 -21.75 -4.37
C TYR A 210 8.50 -23.08 -5.13
N SER A 211 9.61 -23.80 -5.34
CA SER A 211 9.65 -25.00 -6.20
C SER A 211 8.73 -26.13 -5.72
N PHE A 212 8.53 -26.26 -4.41
CA PHE A 212 7.62 -27.25 -3.80
C PHE A 212 6.17 -27.10 -4.26
N LEU A 213 5.78 -25.91 -4.75
CA LEU A 213 4.43 -25.69 -5.27
C LEU A 213 4.16 -26.47 -6.56
N SER A 214 5.20 -26.91 -7.28
CA SER A 214 5.06 -27.69 -8.52
C SER A 214 4.29 -29.01 -8.34
N LYS A 215 4.10 -29.47 -7.09
CA LYS A 215 3.27 -30.64 -6.76
C LYS A 215 1.76 -30.39 -6.84
N TYR A 216 1.33 -29.13 -7.00
CA TYR A 216 -0.07 -28.74 -7.12
C TYR A 216 -0.41 -28.43 -8.59
N ASP A 217 -1.57 -28.92 -9.06
CA ASP A 217 -1.95 -28.78 -10.47
C ASP A 217 -2.61 -27.43 -10.80
N LYS A 218 -3.35 -26.85 -9.84
CA LYS A 218 -4.16 -25.65 -10.05
C LYS A 218 -3.41 -24.40 -9.64
N LEU A 219 -2.40 -24.01 -10.42
CA LEU A 219 -1.58 -22.82 -10.17
C LEU A 219 -1.77 -21.76 -11.25
N LYS A 220 -2.03 -20.52 -10.84
CA LYS A 220 -2.08 -19.37 -11.76
C LYS A 220 -1.17 -18.26 -11.26
N PHE A 221 -0.44 -17.65 -12.17
CA PHE A 221 0.34 -16.45 -11.91
C PHE A 221 -0.39 -15.20 -12.40
N ILE A 222 -0.40 -14.14 -11.59
CA ILE A 222 -0.80 -12.80 -11.99
C ILE A 222 0.34 -11.81 -11.70
N GLY A 223 0.61 -10.91 -12.64
CA GLY A 223 1.76 -10.00 -12.57
C GLY A 223 2.24 -9.62 -13.96
N VAL A 224 3.43 -9.01 -14.03
CA VAL A 224 4.06 -8.67 -15.31
C VAL A 224 4.84 -9.87 -15.87
N GLU A 225 5.17 -9.80 -17.16
CA GLU A 225 5.88 -10.86 -17.88
C GLU A 225 7.22 -11.23 -17.23
N SER A 226 8.02 -10.24 -16.82
CA SER A 226 9.33 -10.49 -16.21
C SER A 226 9.22 -11.28 -14.90
N GLU A 227 8.20 -11.00 -14.09
CA GLU A 227 7.93 -11.70 -12.84
C GLU A 227 7.40 -13.12 -13.08
N TYR A 228 6.59 -13.31 -14.13
CA TYR A 228 6.12 -14.63 -14.57
C TYR A 228 7.29 -15.51 -15.04
N GLU A 229 8.13 -15.00 -15.93
CA GLU A 229 9.29 -15.73 -16.45
C GLU A 229 10.28 -16.08 -15.32
N ASP A 230 10.34 -15.27 -14.28
CA ASP A 230 11.17 -15.56 -13.11
C ASP A 230 10.59 -16.67 -12.22
N ILE A 231 9.30 -16.60 -11.86
CA ILE A 231 8.69 -17.63 -11.00
C ILE A 231 8.57 -18.99 -11.72
N LYS A 232 8.39 -18.98 -13.04
CA LYS A 232 8.29 -20.20 -13.86
C LYS A 232 9.55 -21.07 -13.82
N LYS A 233 10.72 -20.48 -13.54
CA LYS A 233 11.96 -21.24 -13.31
C LYS A 233 11.87 -22.17 -12.10
N GLN A 234 11.09 -21.80 -11.10
CA GLN A 234 10.86 -22.61 -9.88
C GLN A 234 9.61 -23.48 -10.01
N ILE A 235 8.58 -22.98 -10.70
CA ILE A 235 7.29 -23.68 -10.89
C ILE A 235 7.00 -23.84 -12.39
N PRO A 236 7.55 -24.87 -13.07
CA PRO A 236 7.43 -24.99 -14.52
C PRO A 236 5.99 -25.17 -15.04
N ASN A 237 5.08 -25.69 -14.21
CA ASN A 237 3.68 -25.93 -14.53
C ASN A 237 2.75 -24.74 -14.24
N ILE A 238 3.28 -23.58 -13.80
CA ILE A 238 2.45 -22.40 -13.54
C ILE A 238 2.01 -21.71 -14.85
N GLU A 239 0.74 -21.30 -14.92
CA GLU A 239 0.19 -20.60 -16.09
C GLU A 239 -0.01 -19.12 -15.80
N TRP A 240 0.42 -18.25 -16.72
CA TRP A 240 0.22 -16.81 -16.62
C TRP A 240 -1.19 -16.39 -17.00
N VAL A 241 -1.78 -15.50 -16.20
CA VAL A 241 -3.04 -14.82 -16.49
C VAL A 241 -2.77 -13.33 -16.65
N GLN A 242 -2.95 -12.85 -17.87
CA GLN A 242 -2.91 -11.42 -18.18
C GLN A 242 -4.26 -10.79 -17.88
N VAL A 243 -4.25 -9.70 -17.14
CA VAL A 243 -5.45 -8.93 -16.81
C VAL A 243 -5.53 -7.66 -17.66
N SER A 244 -6.76 -7.28 -18.00
CA SER A 244 -7.08 -6.05 -18.74
C SER A 244 -7.10 -4.82 -17.83
N ASP A 245 -7.56 -4.98 -16.60
CA ASP A 245 -7.60 -3.96 -15.56
C ASP A 245 -7.48 -4.58 -14.15
N PHE A 246 -7.44 -3.74 -13.11
CA PHE A 246 -7.33 -4.21 -11.73
C PHE A 246 -8.65 -4.67 -11.12
N LEU A 247 -9.80 -4.39 -11.74
CA LEU A 247 -11.06 -5.00 -11.34
C LEU A 247 -11.02 -6.49 -11.69
N GLN A 248 -10.60 -6.86 -12.90
CA GLN A 248 -10.40 -8.25 -13.29
C GLN A 248 -9.41 -8.95 -12.37
N MET A 249 -8.28 -8.31 -12.05
CA MET A 249 -7.32 -8.86 -11.07
C MET A 249 -7.97 -9.14 -9.72
N ALA A 250 -8.75 -8.19 -9.20
CA ALA A 250 -9.44 -8.35 -7.92
C ALA A 250 -10.49 -9.48 -7.95
N ARG A 251 -11.23 -9.63 -9.06
CA ARG A 251 -12.21 -10.74 -9.22
C ARG A 251 -11.53 -12.10 -9.25
N ILE A 252 -10.38 -12.22 -9.92
CA ILE A 252 -9.55 -13.44 -9.94
C ILE A 252 -9.08 -13.78 -8.52
N ILE A 253 -8.54 -12.79 -7.80
CA ILE A 253 -8.08 -12.97 -6.42
C ILE A 253 -9.26 -13.36 -5.51
N ALA A 254 -10.42 -12.70 -5.65
CA ALA A 254 -11.62 -13.00 -4.87
C ALA A 254 -12.17 -14.43 -5.12
N GLY A 255 -12.00 -14.96 -6.34
CA GLY A 255 -12.47 -16.29 -6.71
C GLY A 255 -11.50 -17.44 -6.45
N CYS A 256 -10.25 -17.15 -6.07
CA CYS A 256 -9.23 -18.17 -5.87
C CYS A 256 -9.46 -18.98 -4.57
N LYS A 257 -8.80 -20.14 -4.46
CA LYS A 257 -8.81 -20.93 -3.23
C LYS A 257 -8.06 -20.22 -2.10
N PHE A 258 -6.86 -19.73 -2.43
CA PHE A 258 -6.08 -18.81 -1.61
C PHE A 258 -5.00 -18.15 -2.46
N PHE A 259 -4.52 -17.01 -1.98
CA PHE A 259 -3.53 -16.18 -2.65
C PHE A 259 -2.14 -16.33 -1.99
N ILE A 260 -1.07 -16.30 -2.78
CA ILE A 260 0.31 -16.22 -2.28
C ILE A 260 1.00 -15.03 -2.94
N GLY A 261 1.67 -14.19 -2.16
CA GLY A 261 2.57 -13.21 -2.73
C GLY A 261 3.44 -12.50 -1.73
N ASN A 262 4.37 -11.71 -2.25
CA ASN A 262 5.18 -10.80 -1.44
C ASN A 262 4.57 -9.40 -1.36
N GLN A 263 5.24 -8.45 -0.69
CA GLN A 263 4.78 -7.07 -0.47
C GLN A 263 4.66 -6.25 -1.77
N SER A 264 3.65 -6.60 -2.54
CA SER A 264 3.42 -6.17 -3.91
C SER A 264 1.98 -5.66 -4.05
N PHE A 265 1.69 -5.04 -5.20
CA PHE A 265 0.35 -4.55 -5.48
C PHE A 265 -0.72 -5.66 -5.46
N PRO A 266 -0.54 -6.83 -6.10
CA PRO A 266 -1.53 -7.91 -6.01
C PRO A 266 -1.81 -8.36 -4.57
N PHE A 267 -0.79 -8.40 -3.70
CA PHE A 267 -1.00 -8.73 -2.29
C PHE A 267 -1.87 -7.70 -1.57
N SER A 268 -1.73 -6.40 -1.90
CA SER A 268 -2.61 -5.37 -1.31
C SER A 268 -4.09 -5.60 -1.63
N ILE A 269 -4.41 -6.13 -2.82
CA ILE A 269 -5.78 -6.50 -3.19
C ILE A 269 -6.24 -7.73 -2.39
N ALA A 270 -5.42 -8.77 -2.29
CA ALA A 270 -5.76 -9.95 -1.50
C ALA A 270 -6.01 -9.59 -0.02
N GLU A 271 -5.15 -8.72 0.54
CA GLU A 271 -5.30 -8.18 1.88
C GLU A 271 -6.58 -7.36 2.06
N ALA A 272 -6.92 -6.55 1.07
CA ALA A 272 -8.11 -5.73 1.09
C ALA A 272 -9.42 -6.51 0.99
N LEU A 273 -9.41 -7.61 0.24
CA LEU A 273 -10.56 -8.50 0.05
C LEU A 273 -10.77 -9.49 1.21
N LYS A 274 -9.72 -9.72 2.03
CA LYS A 274 -9.69 -10.75 3.08
C LYS A 274 -9.89 -12.18 2.57
N VAL A 275 -9.43 -12.46 1.35
CA VAL A 275 -9.31 -13.85 0.89
C VAL A 275 -8.28 -14.59 1.77
N PRO A 276 -8.36 -15.92 1.88
CA PRO A 276 -7.25 -16.70 2.43
C PRO A 276 -5.97 -16.37 1.65
N ARG A 277 -4.91 -15.98 2.36
CA ARG A 277 -3.71 -15.40 1.74
C ARG A 277 -2.46 -15.60 2.59
N ILE A 278 -1.34 -15.77 1.92
CA ILE A 278 -0.01 -15.95 2.54
C ILE A 278 0.93 -14.86 2.03
N LEU A 279 1.53 -14.11 2.94
CA LEU A 279 2.54 -13.08 2.67
C LEU A 279 3.96 -13.65 2.81
N GLU A 280 4.75 -13.58 1.74
CA GLU A 280 6.21 -13.64 1.80
C GLU A 280 6.73 -12.30 2.33
N VAL A 281 7.29 -12.31 3.54
CA VAL A 281 7.79 -11.08 4.20
C VAL A 281 9.25 -10.83 3.84
N CYS A 282 9.56 -9.60 3.44
CA CYS A 282 10.94 -9.14 3.28
C CYS A 282 11.55 -8.76 4.62
N TYR A 283 12.77 -9.25 4.91
CA TYR A 283 13.47 -8.93 6.16
C TYR A 283 13.77 -7.44 6.36
N ASP A 284 14.03 -6.70 5.27
CA ASP A 284 14.45 -5.30 5.35
C ASP A 284 13.28 -4.34 5.59
N VAL A 285 12.08 -4.72 5.16
CA VAL A 285 10.89 -3.87 5.19
C VAL A 285 9.72 -4.74 5.65
N ILE A 286 9.38 -4.69 6.93
CA ILE A 286 8.30 -5.49 7.52
C ILE A 286 7.12 -4.55 7.78
N ASN A 287 6.59 -3.98 6.69
CA ASN A 287 5.58 -2.92 6.74
C ASN A 287 4.18 -3.36 6.27
N VAL A 288 4.01 -4.61 5.87
CA VAL A 288 2.71 -5.21 5.55
C VAL A 288 2.46 -6.30 6.58
N VAL A 289 1.34 -6.19 7.29
CA VAL A 289 0.92 -7.16 8.30
C VAL A 289 -0.48 -7.63 7.90
N PRO A 290 -0.66 -8.89 7.52
CA PRO A 290 -1.98 -9.40 7.15
C PRO A 290 -2.93 -9.40 8.35
N GLU A 291 -4.14 -8.85 8.17
CA GLU A 291 -5.10 -8.66 9.26
C GLU A 291 -6.40 -9.43 9.01
N GLY A 292 -6.95 -10.02 10.07
CA GLY A 292 -8.22 -10.76 10.03
C GLY A 292 -8.09 -12.22 9.56
N PRO A 293 -9.23 -12.94 9.48
CA PRO A 293 -9.23 -14.37 9.18
C PRO A 293 -8.56 -14.72 7.85
N GLY A 294 -7.85 -15.85 7.82
CA GLY A 294 -7.17 -16.36 6.64
C GLY A 294 -5.95 -15.55 6.18
N GLY A 295 -5.54 -14.51 6.91
CA GLY A 295 -4.29 -13.80 6.69
C GLY A 295 -3.14 -14.50 7.39
N HIS A 296 -2.10 -14.85 6.64
CA HIS A 296 -0.89 -15.47 7.16
C HIS A 296 0.34 -14.78 6.58
N ASP A 297 1.44 -14.82 7.30
CA ASP A 297 2.76 -14.37 6.84
C ASP A 297 3.86 -15.35 7.27
N PHE A 298 5.01 -15.31 6.60
CA PHE A 298 6.14 -16.18 6.94
C PHE A 298 7.49 -15.54 6.64
N LEU A 299 8.51 -16.04 7.36
CA LEU A 299 9.93 -15.76 7.12
C LEU A 299 10.74 -17.02 6.78
N PHE A 300 10.27 -18.20 7.20
CA PHE A 300 10.98 -19.48 7.07
C PHE A 300 10.24 -20.44 6.14
N GLN A 301 11.01 -21.24 5.40
CA GLN A 301 10.49 -22.17 4.39
C GLN A 301 9.50 -23.19 4.97
N ASP A 302 9.83 -23.82 6.10
CA ASP A 302 8.96 -24.82 6.72
C ASP A 302 7.58 -24.24 7.09
N HIS A 303 7.55 -22.96 7.50
CA HIS A 303 6.28 -22.27 7.78
C HIS A 303 5.48 -22.04 6.49
N PHE A 304 6.15 -21.65 5.41
CA PHE A 304 5.51 -21.46 4.12
C PHE A 304 4.85 -22.76 3.62
N GLU A 305 5.60 -23.86 3.61
CA GLU A 305 5.09 -25.16 3.14
C GLU A 305 3.93 -25.67 4.00
N SER A 306 4.04 -25.50 5.33
CA SER A 306 2.98 -25.86 6.28
C SER A 306 1.70 -25.07 6.04
N LEU A 307 1.79 -23.74 5.89
CA LEU A 307 0.65 -22.87 5.62
C LEU A 307 -0.04 -23.22 4.29
N VAL A 308 0.73 -23.49 3.25
CA VAL A 308 0.17 -23.93 1.95
C VAL A 308 -0.56 -25.26 2.10
N ALA A 309 0.01 -26.24 2.81
CA ALA A 309 -0.65 -27.53 3.03
C ALA A 309 -1.96 -27.38 3.83
N GLU A 310 -1.98 -26.52 4.86
CA GLU A 310 -3.17 -26.23 5.66
C GLU A 310 -4.28 -25.59 4.81
N LEU A 311 -3.98 -24.53 4.06
CA LEU A 311 -4.97 -23.86 3.21
C LEU A 311 -5.43 -24.74 2.05
N TYR A 312 -4.57 -25.63 1.54
CA TYR A 312 -4.94 -26.54 0.47
C TYR A 312 -5.96 -27.60 0.92
N THR A 313 -5.81 -28.12 2.14
CA THR A 313 -6.69 -29.17 2.69
C THR A 313 -8.01 -28.63 3.24
N LYS A 314 -8.08 -27.36 3.65
CA LYS A 314 -9.34 -26.72 4.04
C LYS A 314 -10.35 -26.75 2.89
N THR A 315 -11.54 -27.29 3.16
CA THR A 315 -12.70 -27.17 2.29
C THR A 315 -13.31 -25.78 2.51
N THR A 316 -13.36 -24.97 1.46
CA THR A 316 -14.05 -23.66 1.43
C THR A 316 -15.54 -23.84 1.24
#